data_AF-A0A354CMZ0-F1
#
_entry.id   AF-A0A354CMZ0-F1
#
_cell.length_a   1.000
_cell.length_b   1.000
_cell.length_c   1.000
_cell.angle_alpha   90.00
_cell.angle_beta   90.00
_cell.angle_gamma   90.00
#
_symmetry.space_group_name_H-M   'P 1'
#
loop_
_entity.id
_entity.type
_entity.pdbx_description
1 polymer ?
#
loop_
_entity_poly.entity_id
_entity_poly.type
_entity_poly.pdbx_seq_one_letter_code
_entity_poly.pdbx_strand_id
1 'polypeptide(L)' 'SVLNPGTVIGRQSNVYPLSSVRGVVPADSIFKKQDDIVTKK' A
#
# COMPACT_ATOMS: atom_id res chain seq x y z
N SER A 1 -8.07 6.63 -1.03
CA SER A 1 -7.88 5.25 -0.53
C SER A 1 -8.36 5.20 0.90
N VAL A 2 -8.76 4.03 1.39
CA VAL A 2 -9.18 3.82 2.79
C VAL A 2 -8.08 3.05 3.50
N LEU A 3 -7.59 3.58 4.63
CA LEU A 3 -6.63 2.90 5.48
C LEU A 3 -7.39 2.30 6.67
N ASN A 4 -7.48 0.98 6.73
CA ASN A 4 -8.16 0.33 7.85
C ASN A 4 -7.27 0.36 9.11
N PRO A 5 -7.85 0.29 10.32
CA PRO A 5 -7.08 0.17 11.55
C PRO A 5 -6.04 -0.94 11.49
N GLY A 6 -4.84 -0.68 12.02
CA GLY A 6 -3.70 -1.59 11.94
C GLY A 6 -2.92 -1.53 10.61
N THR A 7 -3.14 -0.51 9.79
CA THR A 7 -2.37 -0.31 8.55
C THR A 7 -1.04 0.41 8.81
N VAL A 8 0.05 -0.12 8.25
CA VAL A 8 1.37 0.53 8.21
C VAL A 8 1.78 0.72 6.76
N ILE A 9 2.17 1.95 6.38
CA ILE A 9 2.68 2.25 5.04
C ILE A 9 4.18 2.48 5.13
N GLY A 10 4.95 1.65 4.43
CA GLY A 10 6.39 1.80 4.31
C GLY A 10 6.78 3.09 3.59
N ARG A 11 7.92 3.66 3.99
CA ARG A 11 8.49 4.87 3.41
C ARG A 11 8.61 4.78 1.89
N GLN A 12 8.41 5.90 1.19
CA GLN A 12 8.47 6.01 -0.28
C GLN A 12 7.44 5.17 -1.08
N SER A 13 6.46 4.55 -0.42
CA SER A 13 5.43 3.77 -1.09
C SER A 13 4.35 4.63 -1.72
N ASN A 14 3.78 4.18 -2.82
CA ASN A 14 2.62 4.78 -3.47
C ASN A 14 1.40 3.88 -3.32
N VAL A 15 0.24 4.44 -2.99
CA VAL A 15 -1.02 3.69 -2.89
C VAL A 15 -1.98 4.22 -3.94
N TYR A 16 -2.53 3.34 -4.77
CA TYR A 16 -3.47 3.74 -5.83
C TYR A 16 -4.74 4.35 -5.23
N PRO A 17 -5.33 5.37 -5.89
CA PRO A 17 -6.62 5.92 -5.50
C PRO A 17 -7.70 4.83 -5.43
N LEU A 18 -8.72 5.06 -4.59
CA LEU A 18 -9.86 4.15 -4.41
C LEU A 18 -9.53 2.72 -3.91
N SER A 19 -8.30 2.47 -3.46
CA SER A 19 -7.92 1.20 -2.84
C SER A 19 -8.24 1.16 -1.33
N SER A 20 -8.46 -0.03 -0.77
CA SER A 20 -8.58 -0.28 0.66
C SER A 20 -7.37 -1.08 1.16
N VAL A 21 -6.66 -0.54 2.14
CA VAL A 21 -5.42 -1.12 2.67
C VAL A 21 -5.66 -1.73 4.03
N ARG A 22 -5.09 -2.91 4.27
CA ARG A 22 -5.04 -3.58 5.58
C ARG A 22 -3.68 -4.27 5.74
N GLY A 23 -3.11 -4.17 6.93
CA GLY A 23 -1.79 -4.74 7.22
C GLY A 23 -0.65 -3.81 6.78
N VAL A 24 0.45 -4.39 6.31
CA VAL A 24 1.69 -3.64 6.03
C VAL A 24 1.91 -3.53 4.52
N VAL A 25 2.06 -2.29 4.02
CA VAL A 25 2.59 -2.01 2.69
C VAL A 25 4.12 -1.87 2.80
N PRO A 26 4.94 -2.70 2.14
CA PRO A 26 6.40 -2.63 2.22
C PRO A 26 6.94 -1.28 1.74
N ALA A 27 8.10 -0.85 2.24
CA ALA A 27 8.77 0.35 1.74
C ALA A 27 9.13 0.23 0.25
N ASP A 28 9.24 1.37 -0.42
CA ASP A 28 9.63 1.46 -1.84
C ASP A 28 8.74 0.58 -2.74
N SER A 29 7.42 0.57 -2.49
CA SER A 29 6.45 -0.22 -3.26
C SER A 29 5.29 0.60 -3.83
N ILE A 30 4.55 0.03 -4.78
CA ILE A 30 3.31 0.57 -5.35
C ILE A 30 2.19 -0.43 -5.05
N PHE A 31 1.28 -0.04 -4.15
CA PHE A 31 0.08 -0.81 -3.80
C PHE A 31 -1.06 -0.46 -4.76
N LYS A 32 -1.52 -1.43 -5.54
CA LYS A 32 -2.70 -1.27 -6.41
C LYS A 32 -3.96 -1.86 -5.78
N LYS A 33 -3.83 -3.05 -5.20
CA LYS A 33 -4.83 -3.79 -4.41
C LYS A 33 -4.10 -4.81 -3.52
N GLN A 34 -4.81 -5.48 -2.59
CA GLN A 34 -4.24 -6.40 -1.59
C GLN A 34 -3.23 -7.41 -2.17
N ASP A 35 -3.53 -7.96 -3.36
CA ASP A 35 -2.71 -8.99 -4.02
C ASP A 35 -1.82 -8.43 -5.16
N ASP A 36 -1.74 -7.11 -5.31
CA ASP A 36 -0.99 -6.43 -6.38
C ASP A 36 -0.17 -5.30 -5.78
N ILE A 37 0.93 -5.70 -5.14
CA ILE A 37 1.95 -4.83 -4.58
C ILE A 37 3.22 -5.08 -5.38
N VAL A 38 3.70 -4.05 -6.08
CA VAL A 38 4.90 -4.15 -6.91
C VAL A 38 6.00 -3.27 -6.35
N THR A 39 7.26 -3.68 -6.47
CA THR A 39 8.39 -2.83 -6.08
C THR A 39 8.45 -1.59 -6.98
N LYS A 40 8.62 -0.43 -6.36
CA LYS A 40 8.81 0.85 -7.03
C LYS A 40 10.27 0.91 -7.51
N LYS A 41 10.46 1.01 -8.82
CA LYS A 41 11.78 1.23 -9.43
C LYS A 41 12.14 2.71 -9.43
#